data_AF-A0A917CBQ0-F1
#
_entry.id   AF-A0A917CBQ0-F1
#
_cell.length_a   1.000
_cell.length_b   1.000
_cell.length_c   1.000
_cell.angle_alpha   90.00
_cell.angle_beta   90.00
_cell.angle_gamma   90.00
#
_symmetry.space_group_name_H-M   'P 1'
#
loop_
_entity.id
_entity.type
_entity.pdbx_description
1 polymer ?
#
loop_
_entity_poly.entity_id
_entity_poly.type
_entity_poly.pdbx_seq_one_letter_code
_entity_poly.pdbx_strand_id
1 'polypeptide(L)'
;MKVSIDLGLASQGAPAPVPMDLEELLATRLLVQGNSGSGKSHLLRRLLEQSAPWVQQAVIDPEGDFVSLAEKYGHVVVDAARNEADLHRVASRVRQHRVSVVLDMEGLDSEQQMRAAAAFLGGLFDADRDHWYPMLVVVDEAQLFAPAVGGEVSDDTRKASLGAMTNLMCRGRKRGLAGIIATQRLAKLAKNVAAEASNFLMGRTFLDIDMARAADLLGMERRQAEMFRDLQAGHFVALGPAVSRRPLPVKIGSVETGARSVTPKLMPLPEAVTPEDMQDLIFTAAPDEETRLPPPPRRTPAPVPTENILSQLARATREPPRETGPAVPAMSPEERQEAIDNALKEILTDPEAGFRTAAVLYQDFLVRCRIRRITGEPLSLRAFRRRLAIAHAGIDSGELEKEDSPWGEVITMAGQLPEDMQSVFLVLARAAHDGKPCPSDAGVAHAYGSRSAGRARRLLAYMEEQGAIVSRTDGRGKRIIAIPGLAWETAPGDPNAPPASNSPIPQGEAAE
;
A
#
# COMPACT_ATOMS: atom_id res chain seq x y z
N MET A 1 -1.83 14.12 -8.04
CA MET A 1 -2.59 13.50 -9.14
C MET A 1 -3.53 12.52 -8.48
N LYS A 2 -4.86 12.71 -8.54
CA LYS A 2 -5.80 11.74 -7.95
C LYS A 2 -5.88 10.51 -8.84
N VAL A 3 -5.54 9.35 -8.29
CA VAL A 3 -5.67 8.07 -9.00
C VAL A 3 -7.07 7.52 -8.72
N SER A 4 -7.85 7.26 -9.76
CA SER A 4 -9.16 6.61 -9.67
C SER A 4 -9.18 5.32 -10.46
N ILE A 5 -9.82 4.30 -9.91
CA ILE A 5 -10.05 3.00 -10.56
C ILE A 5 -11.50 2.91 -11.02
N ASP A 6 -11.75 2.23 -12.14
CA ASP A 6 -13.10 2.06 -12.69
C ASP A 6 -13.78 0.81 -12.13
N LEU A 7 -14.86 0.96 -11.37
CA LEU A 7 -15.63 -0.17 -10.84
C LEU A 7 -16.56 -0.80 -11.89
N GLY A 8 -17.01 -0.04 -12.89
CA GLY A 8 -18.07 -0.43 -13.80
C GLY A 8 -19.07 0.70 -14.03
N LEU A 9 -20.35 0.35 -14.22
CA LEU A 9 -21.38 1.29 -14.64
C LEU A 9 -22.48 1.46 -13.58
N ALA A 10 -23.02 2.66 -13.47
CA ALA A 10 -24.21 2.91 -12.65
C ALA A 10 -25.40 2.10 -13.21
N SER A 11 -26.09 1.37 -12.34
CA SER A 11 -27.20 0.48 -12.74
C SER A 11 -28.54 1.21 -12.89
N GLN A 12 -28.64 2.44 -12.41
CA GLN A 12 -29.84 3.28 -12.54
C GLN A 12 -29.51 4.57 -13.30
N GLY A 13 -30.37 4.92 -14.26
CA GLY A 13 -30.21 6.08 -15.12
C GLY A 13 -29.37 5.80 -16.36
N ALA A 14 -28.78 6.86 -16.93
CA ALA A 14 -27.87 6.71 -18.07
C ALA A 14 -26.61 5.94 -17.64
N PRO A 15 -26.08 5.02 -18.47
CA PRO A 15 -24.86 4.28 -18.14
C PRO A 15 -23.70 5.25 -17.97
N ALA A 16 -23.27 5.46 -16.72
CA ALA A 16 -22.16 6.32 -16.36
C ALA A 16 -21.08 5.50 -15.66
N PRO A 17 -19.79 5.69 -15.98
CA PRO A 17 -18.69 5.07 -15.24
C PRO A 17 -18.74 5.42 -13.76
N VAL A 18 -18.43 4.46 -12.90
CA VAL A 18 -18.38 4.63 -11.45
C VAL A 18 -16.92 4.57 -11.01
N PRO A 19 -16.24 5.73 -10.92
CA PRO A 19 -14.87 5.79 -10.42
C PRO A 19 -14.82 5.56 -8.91
N MET A 20 -13.76 4.92 -8.44
CA MET A 20 -13.38 4.84 -7.04
C MET A 20 -12.03 5.54 -6.84
N ASP A 21 -11.98 6.52 -5.94
CA ASP A 21 -10.75 7.24 -5.57
C ASP A 21 -9.85 6.33 -4.72
N LEU A 22 -8.69 5.97 -5.27
CA LEU A 22 -7.77 5.02 -4.65
C LEU A 22 -7.07 5.61 -3.43
N GLU A 23 -6.77 6.91 -3.43
CA GLU A 23 -6.16 7.59 -2.29
C GLU A 23 -7.14 7.65 -1.11
N GLU A 24 -8.41 7.99 -1.41
CA GLU A 24 -9.47 7.99 -0.41
C GLU A 24 -9.69 6.56 0.12
N LEU A 25 -9.73 5.54 -0.75
CA LEU A 25 -9.86 4.13 -0.34
C LEU A 25 -8.75 3.71 0.63
N LEU A 26 -7.50 4.10 0.36
CA LEU A 26 -6.36 3.81 1.24
C LEU A 26 -6.51 4.43 2.64
N ALA A 27 -7.22 5.55 2.74
CA ALA A 27 -7.52 6.20 4.01
C ALA A 27 -8.77 5.64 4.71
N THR A 28 -9.73 5.10 3.95
CA THR A 28 -11.10 4.88 4.45
C THR A 28 -11.54 3.42 4.45
N ARG A 29 -10.76 2.51 3.84
CA ARG A 29 -10.98 1.04 3.82
C ARG A 29 -12.31 0.64 3.18
N LEU A 30 -12.48 -0.65 2.92
CA LEU A 30 -13.67 -1.14 2.24
C LEU A 30 -14.18 -2.43 2.87
N LEU A 31 -15.50 -2.50 3.03
CA LEU A 31 -16.22 -3.73 3.36
C LEU A 31 -17.08 -4.13 2.17
N VAL A 32 -16.89 -5.37 1.70
CA VAL A 32 -17.67 -5.99 0.64
C VAL A 32 -18.53 -7.10 1.26
N GLN A 33 -19.83 -7.08 0.99
CA GLN A 33 -20.74 -8.12 1.42
C GLN A 33 -21.45 -8.71 0.20
N GLY A 34 -21.61 -10.02 0.17
CA GLY A 34 -22.47 -10.69 -0.79
C GLY A 34 -22.46 -12.20 -0.61
N ASN A 35 -23.62 -12.83 -0.73
CA ASN A 35 -23.75 -14.29 -0.63
C ASN A 35 -23.02 -15.00 -1.77
N SER A 36 -22.84 -16.32 -1.66
CA SER A 36 -22.30 -17.12 -2.76
C SER A 36 -23.02 -16.85 -4.09
N GLY A 37 -22.25 -16.72 -5.17
CA GLY A 37 -22.76 -16.38 -6.51
C GLY A 37 -23.24 -14.94 -6.69
N SER A 38 -23.05 -14.04 -5.72
CA SER A 38 -23.37 -12.60 -5.87
C SER A 38 -22.39 -11.84 -6.76
N GLY A 39 -21.22 -12.40 -7.07
CA GLY A 39 -20.14 -11.73 -7.78
C GLY A 39 -19.11 -11.05 -6.88
N LYS A 40 -19.01 -11.43 -5.60
CA LYS A 40 -18.04 -10.89 -4.64
C LYS A 40 -16.58 -11.08 -5.08
N SER A 41 -16.17 -12.30 -5.43
CA SER A 41 -14.81 -12.57 -5.93
C SER A 41 -14.53 -11.84 -7.25
N HIS A 42 -15.55 -11.71 -8.12
CA HIS A 42 -15.47 -10.91 -9.36
C HIS A 42 -15.23 -9.41 -9.07
N LEU A 43 -15.94 -8.85 -8.08
CA LEU A 43 -15.71 -7.49 -7.61
C LEU A 43 -14.30 -7.31 -7.02
N LEU A 44 -13.85 -8.22 -6.17
CA LEU A 44 -12.50 -8.17 -5.62
C LEU A 44 -11.43 -8.23 -6.71
N ARG A 45 -11.59 -9.09 -7.72
CA ARG A 45 -10.71 -9.12 -8.89
C ARG A 45 -10.71 -7.78 -9.60
N ARG A 46 -11.88 -7.20 -9.90
CA ARG A 46 -11.97 -5.90 -10.56
C ARG A 46 -11.18 -4.84 -9.77
N LEU A 47 -11.33 -4.79 -8.46
CA LEU A 47 -10.58 -3.87 -7.59
C LEU A 47 -9.06 -4.13 -7.65
N LEU A 48 -8.65 -5.40 -7.53
CA LEU A 48 -7.24 -5.80 -7.55
C LEU A 48 -6.59 -5.50 -8.91
N GLU A 49 -7.22 -5.88 -10.01
CA GLU A 49 -6.72 -5.66 -11.37
C GLU A 49 -6.56 -4.17 -11.69
N GLN A 50 -7.57 -3.35 -11.36
CA GLN A 50 -7.53 -1.92 -11.65
C GLN A 50 -6.54 -1.16 -10.76
N SER A 51 -6.28 -1.64 -9.53
CA SER A 51 -5.36 -0.99 -8.59
C SER A 51 -3.92 -1.53 -8.65
N ALA A 52 -3.67 -2.66 -9.28
CA ALA A 52 -2.36 -3.33 -9.31
C ALA A 52 -1.21 -2.45 -9.86
N PRO A 53 -1.41 -1.61 -10.89
CA PRO A 53 -0.34 -0.72 -11.38
C PRO A 53 0.05 0.41 -10.40
N TRP A 54 -0.79 0.66 -9.40
CA TRP A 54 -0.75 1.90 -8.60
C TRP A 54 -0.36 1.65 -7.15
N VAL A 55 -0.76 0.52 -6.57
CA VAL A 55 -0.55 0.24 -5.15
C VAL A 55 -0.18 -1.23 -4.93
N GLN A 56 0.70 -1.46 -3.95
CA GLN A 56 1.07 -2.80 -3.53
C GLN A 56 -0.16 -3.53 -2.96
N GLN A 57 -0.27 -4.84 -3.22
CA GLN A 57 -1.41 -5.63 -2.80
C GLN A 57 -0.97 -6.88 -2.03
N ALA A 58 -1.72 -7.23 -0.99
CA ALA A 58 -1.67 -8.52 -0.34
C ALA A 58 -3.08 -9.12 -0.31
N VAL A 59 -3.25 -10.34 -0.80
CA VAL A 59 -4.53 -11.06 -0.78
C VAL A 59 -4.43 -12.22 0.19
N ILE A 60 -5.36 -12.31 1.14
CA ILE A 60 -5.54 -13.45 2.04
C ILE A 60 -6.65 -14.31 1.43
N ASP A 61 -6.28 -15.46 0.87
CA ASP A 61 -7.11 -16.23 -0.04
C ASP A 61 -7.37 -17.65 0.51
N PRO A 62 -8.45 -17.84 1.29
CA PRO A 62 -8.77 -19.14 1.87
C PRO A 62 -9.26 -20.19 0.85
N GLU A 63 -9.73 -19.75 -0.33
CA GLU A 63 -10.31 -20.64 -1.36
C GLU A 63 -9.40 -20.81 -2.60
N GLY A 64 -8.26 -20.12 -2.67
CA GLY A 64 -7.32 -20.22 -3.78
C GLY A 64 -7.80 -19.56 -5.09
N ASP A 65 -8.78 -18.65 -4.99
CA ASP A 65 -9.41 -18.04 -6.15
C ASP A 65 -8.47 -17.07 -6.88
N PHE A 66 -7.59 -16.37 -6.17
CA PHE A 66 -6.87 -15.20 -6.66
C PHE A 66 -5.45 -15.50 -7.17
N VAL A 67 -5.02 -16.77 -7.15
CA VAL A 67 -3.67 -17.18 -7.59
C VAL A 67 -3.35 -16.80 -9.05
N SER A 68 -4.36 -16.65 -9.91
CA SER A 68 -4.21 -16.22 -11.31
C SER A 68 -3.74 -14.77 -11.48
N LEU A 69 -3.81 -13.95 -10.42
CA LEU A 69 -3.21 -12.61 -10.43
C LEU A 69 -1.68 -12.66 -10.64
N ALA A 70 -1.03 -13.74 -10.19
CA ALA A 70 0.41 -13.93 -10.36
C ALA A 70 0.84 -13.97 -11.83
N GLU A 71 0.04 -14.60 -12.68
CA GLU A 71 0.34 -14.78 -14.10
C GLU A 71 0.28 -13.45 -14.87
N LYS A 72 -0.56 -12.50 -14.43
CA LYS A 72 -0.83 -11.26 -15.17
C LYS A 72 -0.25 -9.99 -14.55
N TYR A 73 -0.30 -9.88 -13.23
CA TYR A 73 0.05 -8.66 -12.50
C TYR A 73 1.33 -8.81 -11.66
N GLY A 74 2.00 -9.97 -11.74
CA GLY A 74 3.28 -10.20 -11.09
C GLY A 74 3.19 -10.44 -9.59
N HIS A 75 2.00 -10.79 -9.08
CA HIS A 75 1.86 -11.23 -7.69
C HIS A 75 2.69 -12.49 -7.45
N VAL A 76 3.30 -12.60 -6.27
CA VAL A 76 3.94 -13.84 -5.83
C VAL A 76 2.90 -14.65 -5.05
N VAL A 77 2.73 -15.92 -5.40
CA VAL A 77 1.89 -16.84 -4.62
C VAL A 77 2.71 -17.42 -3.48
N VAL A 78 2.21 -17.27 -2.25
CA VAL A 78 2.79 -17.85 -1.04
C VAL A 78 1.81 -18.88 -0.53
N ASP A 79 2.24 -20.14 -0.56
CA ASP A 79 1.53 -21.25 0.10
C ASP A 79 1.58 -21.08 1.62
N ALA A 80 0.41 -21.02 2.25
CA ALA A 80 0.22 -20.84 3.67
C ALA A 80 0.49 -22.08 4.53
N ALA A 81 0.70 -23.27 3.92
CA ALA A 81 1.05 -24.52 4.61
C ALA A 81 2.48 -24.50 5.19
N ARG A 82 2.74 -23.55 6.09
CA ARG A 82 4.04 -23.23 6.69
C ARG A 82 3.87 -22.93 8.17
N ASN A 83 4.99 -22.94 8.89
CA ASN A 83 4.99 -22.45 10.26
C ASN A 83 4.77 -20.93 10.30
N GLU A 84 4.23 -20.46 11.42
CA GLU A 84 3.87 -19.05 11.64
C GLU A 84 5.08 -18.10 11.57
N ALA A 85 6.24 -18.52 12.09
CA ALA A 85 7.43 -17.69 12.09
C ALA A 85 7.93 -17.39 10.67
N ASP A 86 7.84 -18.36 9.76
CA ASP A 86 8.20 -18.18 8.35
C ASP A 86 7.21 -17.27 7.64
N LEU A 87 5.90 -17.43 7.88
CA LEU A 87 4.88 -16.54 7.31
C LEU A 87 5.07 -15.10 7.75
N HIS A 88 5.42 -14.86 9.02
CA HIS A 88 5.72 -13.53 9.54
C HIS A 88 6.96 -12.91 8.87
N ARG A 89 8.03 -13.69 8.68
CA ARG A 89 9.24 -13.25 7.95
C ARG A 89 8.95 -12.96 6.49
N VAL A 90 8.17 -13.81 5.82
CA VAL A 90 7.74 -13.61 4.42
C VAL A 90 6.96 -12.30 4.30
N ALA A 91 5.99 -12.04 5.18
CA ALA A 91 5.23 -10.80 5.20
C ALA A 91 6.13 -9.56 5.42
N SER A 92 7.08 -9.64 6.34
CA SER A 92 8.08 -8.58 6.55
C SER A 92 8.87 -8.29 5.26
N ARG A 93 9.26 -9.33 4.52
CA ARG A 93 10.00 -9.21 3.25
C ARG A 93 9.14 -8.67 2.11
N VAL A 94 7.88 -9.09 2.02
CA VAL A 94 6.87 -8.54 1.10
C VAL A 94 6.82 -7.02 1.26
N ARG A 95 6.81 -6.51 2.50
CA ARG A 95 6.84 -5.06 2.79
C ARG A 95 8.14 -4.39 2.38
N GLN A 96 9.27 -4.98 2.75
CA GLN A 96 10.60 -4.46 2.42
C GLN A 96 10.82 -4.31 0.91
N HIS A 97 10.43 -5.34 0.15
CA HIS A 97 10.67 -5.43 -1.29
C HIS A 97 9.50 -4.92 -2.14
N ARG A 98 8.40 -4.49 -1.51
CA ARG A 98 7.19 -3.99 -2.18
C ARG A 98 6.58 -4.93 -3.21
N VAL A 99 6.68 -6.24 -2.97
CA VAL A 99 6.14 -7.26 -3.86
C VAL A 99 4.65 -7.44 -3.57
N SER A 100 3.80 -7.48 -4.60
CA SER A 100 2.40 -7.86 -4.43
C SER A 100 2.29 -9.38 -4.26
N VAL A 101 1.38 -9.85 -3.40
CA VAL A 101 1.35 -11.24 -2.95
C VAL A 101 -0.07 -11.78 -2.82
N VAL A 102 -0.23 -13.07 -3.10
CA VAL A 102 -1.42 -13.85 -2.78
C VAL A 102 -1.00 -14.92 -1.77
N LEU A 103 -1.54 -14.86 -0.56
CA LEU A 103 -1.38 -15.89 0.46
C LEU A 103 -2.48 -16.93 0.24
N ASP A 104 -2.11 -18.00 -0.45
CA ASP A 104 -2.99 -19.12 -0.78
C ASP A 104 -3.10 -20.07 0.41
N MET A 105 -4.31 -20.30 0.89
CA MET A 105 -4.61 -21.20 2.00
C MET A 105 -5.51 -22.36 1.59
N GLU A 106 -5.65 -22.61 0.28
CA GLU A 106 -6.41 -23.75 -0.22
C GLU A 106 -5.88 -25.05 0.42
N GLY A 107 -6.78 -25.87 0.95
CA GLY A 107 -6.43 -27.16 1.56
C GLY A 107 -6.02 -27.10 3.03
N LEU A 108 -5.92 -25.91 3.65
CA LEU A 108 -5.78 -25.78 5.09
C LEU A 108 -7.15 -25.85 5.79
N ASP A 109 -7.18 -26.40 7.00
CA ASP A 109 -8.37 -26.31 7.85
C ASP A 109 -8.56 -24.90 8.43
N SER A 110 -9.74 -24.60 8.95
CA SER A 110 -10.08 -23.28 9.50
C SER A 110 -9.11 -22.79 10.59
N GLU A 111 -8.59 -23.68 11.44
CA GLU A 111 -7.69 -23.29 12.51
C GLU A 111 -6.30 -22.94 11.96
N GLN A 112 -5.79 -23.73 11.02
CA GLN A 112 -4.56 -23.46 10.28
C GLN A 112 -4.65 -22.16 9.48
N GLN A 113 -5.77 -21.93 8.78
CA GLN A 113 -6.03 -20.68 8.06
C GLN A 113 -5.98 -19.47 9.01
N MET A 114 -6.61 -19.56 10.18
CA MET A 114 -6.59 -18.48 11.19
C MET A 114 -5.19 -18.20 11.73
N ARG A 115 -4.39 -19.24 12.04
CA ARG A 115 -2.99 -19.07 12.47
C ARG A 115 -2.13 -18.45 11.38
N ALA A 116 -2.26 -18.93 10.14
CA ALA A 116 -1.52 -18.41 9.00
C ALA A 116 -1.84 -16.93 8.73
N ALA A 117 -3.13 -16.57 8.73
CA ALA A 117 -3.57 -15.19 8.58
C ALA A 117 -3.04 -14.30 9.72
N ALA A 118 -3.11 -14.76 10.97
CA ALA A 118 -2.61 -14.03 12.12
C ALA A 118 -1.11 -13.73 12.00
N ALA A 119 -0.31 -14.75 11.67
CA ALA A 119 1.13 -14.63 11.52
C ALA A 119 1.53 -13.70 10.36
N PHE A 120 0.90 -13.88 9.20
CA PHE A 120 1.20 -13.10 8.01
C PHE A 120 0.78 -11.63 8.17
N LEU A 121 -0.45 -11.36 8.62
CA LEU A 121 -0.93 -10.00 8.90
C LEU A 121 -0.10 -9.33 10.00
N GLY A 122 0.33 -10.08 11.02
CA GLY A 122 1.26 -9.61 12.04
C GLY A 122 2.59 -9.13 11.43
N GLY A 123 3.17 -9.92 10.54
CA GLY A 123 4.41 -9.53 9.85
C GLY A 123 4.26 -8.31 8.94
N LEU A 124 3.12 -8.17 8.25
CA LEU A 124 2.82 -6.95 7.49
C LEU A 124 2.72 -5.72 8.40
N PHE A 125 2.08 -5.90 9.57
CA PHE A 125 1.82 -4.85 10.53
C PHE A 125 3.09 -4.38 11.24
N ASP A 126 3.97 -5.30 11.64
CA ASP A 126 5.16 -5.03 12.45
C ASP A 126 6.40 -4.61 11.65
N ALA A 127 6.28 -4.47 10.33
CA ALA A 127 7.35 -3.96 9.47
C ALA A 127 7.87 -2.59 9.97
N ASP A 128 9.18 -2.36 9.83
CA ASP A 128 9.82 -1.10 10.22
C ASP A 128 9.17 0.11 9.55
N ARG A 129 9.23 1.26 10.22
CA ARG A 129 8.61 2.51 9.78
C ARG A 129 9.05 2.96 8.38
N ASP A 130 10.29 2.64 7.99
CA ASP A 130 10.81 2.95 6.65
C ASP A 130 10.15 2.12 5.54
N HIS A 131 9.47 1.03 5.88
CA HIS A 131 8.72 0.19 4.96
C HIS A 131 7.22 0.48 4.98
N TRP A 132 6.78 1.57 5.63
CA TRP A 132 5.37 1.98 5.71
C TRP A 132 4.83 2.62 4.43
N TYR A 133 4.91 1.87 3.33
CA TYR A 133 4.33 2.25 2.04
C TYR A 133 2.85 1.87 1.97
N PRO A 134 2.03 2.58 1.18
CA PRO A 134 0.63 2.22 0.97
C PRO A 134 0.49 0.82 0.37
N MET A 135 -0.37 0.00 0.98
CA MET A 135 -0.70 -1.36 0.56
C MET A 135 -2.20 -1.61 0.77
N LEU A 136 -2.85 -2.18 -0.24
CA LEU A 136 -4.18 -2.78 -0.09
C LEU A 136 -4.02 -4.20 0.44
N VAL A 137 -4.70 -4.51 1.55
CA VAL A 137 -4.75 -5.86 2.14
C VAL A 137 -6.16 -6.38 1.98
N VAL A 138 -6.37 -7.24 0.99
CA VAL A 138 -7.66 -7.88 0.72
C VAL A 138 -7.76 -9.16 1.55
N VAL A 139 -8.84 -9.28 2.32
CA VAL A 139 -9.15 -10.49 3.08
C VAL A 139 -10.48 -11.02 2.61
N ASP A 140 -10.45 -12.13 1.86
CA ASP A 140 -11.68 -12.84 1.49
C ASP A 140 -12.17 -13.71 2.65
N GLU A 141 -13.47 -13.97 2.69
CA GLU A 141 -14.17 -14.67 3.79
C GLU A 141 -13.77 -14.17 5.19
N ALA A 142 -13.71 -12.85 5.38
CA ALA A 142 -13.21 -12.20 6.59
C ALA A 142 -13.88 -12.65 7.90
N GLN A 143 -15.11 -13.20 7.86
CA GLN A 143 -15.77 -13.77 9.03
C GLN A 143 -15.07 -15.01 9.59
N LEU A 144 -14.26 -15.71 8.78
CA LEU A 144 -13.40 -16.80 9.23
C LEU A 144 -12.31 -16.29 10.17
N PHE A 145 -11.69 -15.17 9.82
CA PHE A 145 -10.54 -14.61 10.54
C PHE A 145 -10.94 -13.67 11.69
N ALA A 146 -12.15 -13.09 11.62
CA ALA A 146 -12.69 -12.20 12.64
C ALA A 146 -14.15 -12.57 13.01
N PRO A 147 -14.39 -13.76 13.58
CA PRO A 147 -15.74 -14.18 13.94
C PRO A 147 -16.28 -13.36 15.13
N ALA A 148 -17.57 -13.02 15.08
CA ALA A 148 -18.26 -12.26 16.12
C ALA A 148 -18.51 -13.06 17.40
N VAL A 149 -18.61 -14.38 17.29
CA VAL A 149 -18.82 -15.33 18.39
C VAL A 149 -17.76 -16.41 18.28
N GLY A 150 -17.31 -16.93 19.42
CA GLY A 150 -16.45 -18.11 19.47
C GLY A 150 -17.09 -19.31 18.75
N GLY A 151 -16.27 -20.13 18.09
CA GLY A 151 -16.71 -21.32 17.37
C GLY A 151 -15.91 -22.56 17.79
N GLU A 152 -15.74 -23.49 16.86
CA GLU A 152 -15.03 -24.78 17.03
C GLU A 152 -13.50 -24.64 17.16
N VAL A 153 -12.97 -23.43 17.03
CA VAL A 153 -11.53 -23.14 17.01
C VAL A 153 -11.04 -22.75 18.39
N SER A 154 -9.80 -23.11 18.72
CA SER A 154 -9.16 -22.74 19.98
C SER A 154 -9.22 -21.23 20.25
N ASP A 155 -9.44 -20.89 21.53
CA ASP A 155 -9.62 -19.51 21.99
C ASP A 155 -8.40 -18.63 21.69
N ASP A 156 -7.19 -19.20 21.76
CA ASP A 156 -5.94 -18.50 21.49
C ASP A 156 -5.75 -18.22 20.00
N THR A 157 -6.03 -19.19 19.13
CA THR A 157 -6.02 -18.99 17.67
C THR A 157 -7.04 -17.92 17.26
N ARG A 158 -8.25 -17.98 17.83
CA ARG A 158 -9.28 -16.96 17.59
C ARG A 158 -8.80 -15.57 18.00
N LYS A 159 -8.24 -15.42 19.19
CA LYS A 159 -7.73 -14.13 19.70
C LYS A 159 -6.60 -13.59 18.83
N ALA A 160 -5.67 -14.45 18.40
CA ALA A 160 -4.56 -14.06 17.54
C ALA A 160 -5.06 -13.53 16.17
N SER A 161 -5.92 -14.30 15.49
CA SER A 161 -6.47 -13.92 14.19
C SER A 161 -7.35 -12.67 14.27
N LEU A 162 -8.28 -12.62 15.24
CA LEU A 162 -9.12 -11.44 15.45
C LEU A 162 -8.29 -10.20 15.82
N GLY A 163 -7.23 -10.38 16.62
CA GLY A 163 -6.28 -9.33 16.97
C GLY A 163 -5.54 -8.79 15.75
N ALA A 164 -5.10 -9.66 14.85
CA ALA A 164 -4.45 -9.27 13.60
C ALA A 164 -5.41 -8.50 12.67
N MET A 165 -6.65 -8.99 12.50
CA MET A 165 -7.71 -8.29 11.75
C MET A 165 -8.06 -6.92 12.36
N THR A 166 -8.12 -6.84 13.70
CA THR A 166 -8.35 -5.58 14.42
C THR A 166 -7.19 -4.61 14.22
N ASN A 167 -5.94 -5.08 14.25
CA ASN A 167 -4.77 -4.25 13.97
C ASN A 167 -4.80 -3.71 12.53
N LEU A 168 -5.11 -4.56 11.54
CA LEU A 168 -5.26 -4.16 10.14
C LEU A 168 -6.34 -3.06 10.01
N MET A 169 -7.53 -3.30 10.56
CA MET A 169 -8.67 -2.39 10.39
C MET A 169 -8.56 -1.13 11.26
N CYS A 170 -8.26 -1.21 12.54
CA CYS A 170 -8.23 -0.02 13.41
C CYS A 170 -6.91 0.76 13.29
N ARG A 171 -5.77 0.07 13.19
CA ARG A 171 -4.43 0.68 13.32
C ARG A 171 -3.62 0.71 12.02
N GLY A 172 -3.99 -0.12 11.04
CA GLY A 172 -3.24 -0.33 9.80
C GLY A 172 -3.01 0.94 8.98
N ARG A 173 -4.00 1.85 8.92
CA ARG A 173 -3.89 3.11 8.16
C ARG A 173 -2.64 3.92 8.52
N LYS A 174 -2.29 4.02 9.81
CA LYS A 174 -1.09 4.78 10.25
C LYS A 174 0.20 4.11 9.78
N ARG A 175 0.16 2.82 9.44
CA ARG A 175 1.27 2.00 8.93
C ARG A 175 1.22 1.79 7.41
N GLY A 176 0.33 2.48 6.71
CA GLY A 176 0.15 2.33 5.26
C GLY A 176 -0.61 1.08 4.84
N LEU A 177 -1.32 0.40 5.75
CA LEU A 177 -2.16 -0.76 5.42
C LEU A 177 -3.62 -0.34 5.35
N ALA A 178 -4.25 -0.59 4.20
CA ALA A 178 -5.68 -0.36 4.00
C ALA A 178 -6.39 -1.71 3.80
N GLY A 179 -7.22 -2.08 4.77
CA GLY A 179 -8.00 -3.31 4.70
C GLY A 179 -9.15 -3.20 3.70
N ILE A 180 -9.29 -4.21 2.86
CA ILE A 180 -10.50 -4.53 2.10
C ILE A 180 -10.98 -5.87 2.61
N ILE A 181 -12.10 -5.91 3.31
CA ILE A 181 -12.63 -7.16 3.88
C ILE A 181 -13.87 -7.57 3.10
N ALA A 182 -13.92 -8.83 2.68
CA ALA A 182 -15.06 -9.39 1.99
C ALA A 182 -15.67 -10.53 2.80
N THR A 183 -17.00 -10.60 2.85
CA THR A 183 -17.70 -11.62 3.65
C THR A 183 -19.02 -12.03 3.01
N GLN A 184 -19.36 -13.31 3.12
CA GLN A 184 -20.72 -13.78 2.81
C GLN A 184 -21.71 -13.49 3.95
N ARG A 185 -21.23 -13.51 5.20
CA ARG A 185 -22.05 -13.46 6.42
C ARG A 185 -21.64 -12.30 7.31
N LEU A 186 -22.08 -11.09 6.95
CA LEU A 186 -21.78 -9.85 7.66
C LEU A 186 -22.19 -9.91 9.15
N ALA A 187 -23.28 -10.58 9.49
CA ALA A 187 -23.73 -10.76 10.87
C ALA A 187 -22.79 -11.64 11.72
N LYS A 188 -21.99 -12.50 11.08
CA LYS A 188 -20.96 -13.32 11.75
C LYS A 188 -19.62 -12.62 11.87
N LEU A 189 -19.43 -11.46 11.25
CA LEU A 189 -18.19 -10.67 11.32
C LEU A 189 -18.17 -9.80 12.59
N ALA A 190 -17.02 -9.74 13.25
CA ALA A 190 -16.83 -8.92 14.44
C ALA A 190 -17.15 -7.44 14.19
N LYS A 191 -17.98 -6.85 15.05
CA LYS A 191 -18.51 -5.48 14.87
C LYS A 191 -17.42 -4.42 14.81
N ASN A 192 -16.38 -4.55 15.64
CA ASN A 192 -15.24 -3.64 15.68
C ASN A 192 -14.40 -3.69 14.39
N VAL A 193 -14.29 -4.85 13.74
CA VAL A 193 -13.59 -4.98 12.46
C VAL A 193 -14.42 -4.35 11.33
N ALA A 194 -15.73 -4.61 11.32
CA ALA A 194 -16.64 -4.06 10.31
C ALA A 194 -16.82 -2.53 10.39
N ALA A 195 -16.83 -1.98 11.61
CA ALA A 195 -17.11 -0.55 11.84
C ALA A 195 -16.00 0.41 11.39
N GLU A 196 -14.79 -0.09 11.12
CA GLU A 196 -13.64 0.72 10.68
C GLU A 196 -13.62 0.98 9.17
N ALA A 197 -14.46 0.28 8.41
CA ALA A 197 -14.66 0.55 6.99
C ALA A 197 -15.63 1.73 6.83
N SER A 198 -15.26 2.71 5.99
CA SER A 198 -16.15 3.81 5.62
C SER A 198 -16.66 3.71 4.18
N ASN A 199 -16.16 2.74 3.41
CA ASN A 199 -16.74 2.36 2.12
C ASN A 199 -17.38 0.97 2.22
N PHE A 200 -18.48 0.83 1.51
CA PHE A 200 -19.34 -0.34 1.51
C PHE A 200 -19.73 -0.69 0.08
N LEU A 201 -19.64 -1.97 -0.25
CA LEU A 201 -20.19 -2.56 -1.47
C LEU A 201 -21.06 -3.75 -1.06
N MET A 202 -22.38 -3.53 -1.04
CA MET A 202 -23.36 -4.52 -0.59
C MET A 202 -24.03 -5.17 -1.80
N GLY A 203 -23.78 -6.46 -2.00
CA GLY A 203 -24.35 -7.27 -3.06
C GLY A 203 -25.58 -8.04 -2.57
N ARG A 204 -25.95 -9.08 -3.32
CA ARG A 204 -27.11 -9.91 -2.98
C ARG A 204 -26.95 -10.60 -1.63
N THR A 205 -27.96 -10.50 -0.75
CA THR A 205 -28.04 -11.24 0.52
C THR A 205 -29.47 -11.70 0.83
N PHE A 206 -29.60 -12.90 1.40
CA PHE A 206 -30.90 -13.54 1.64
C PHE A 206 -31.38 -13.45 3.08
N LEU A 207 -30.45 -13.47 4.03
CA LEU A 207 -30.79 -13.60 5.45
C LEU A 207 -31.11 -12.24 6.06
N ASP A 208 -32.24 -12.16 6.76
CA ASP A 208 -32.74 -10.92 7.35
C ASP A 208 -31.72 -10.27 8.29
N ILE A 209 -30.95 -11.07 9.03
CA ILE A 209 -29.91 -10.57 9.92
C ILE A 209 -28.76 -9.89 9.15
N ASP A 210 -28.39 -10.40 7.98
CA ASP A 210 -27.34 -9.82 7.14
C ASP A 210 -27.85 -8.56 6.43
N MET A 211 -29.10 -8.57 5.95
CA MET A 211 -29.78 -7.38 5.40
C MET A 211 -29.91 -6.26 6.44
N ALA A 212 -30.32 -6.58 7.67
CA ALA A 212 -30.42 -5.60 8.75
C ALA A 212 -29.05 -4.97 9.06
N ARG A 213 -27.98 -5.78 9.10
CA ARG A 213 -26.62 -5.27 9.29
C ARG A 213 -26.15 -4.40 8.13
N ALA A 214 -26.49 -4.76 6.88
CA ALA A 214 -26.20 -3.93 5.72
C ALA A 214 -26.97 -2.60 5.77
N ALA A 215 -28.25 -2.63 6.14
CA ALA A 215 -29.08 -1.44 6.33
C ALA A 215 -28.49 -0.48 7.36
N ASP A 216 -28.08 -1.00 8.52
CA ASP A 216 -27.44 -0.24 9.59
C ASP A 216 -26.17 0.48 9.09
N LEU A 217 -25.33 -0.20 8.29
CA LEU A 217 -24.10 0.38 7.74
C LEU A 217 -24.37 1.42 6.64
N LEU A 218 -25.42 1.22 5.84
CA LEU A 218 -25.78 2.13 4.76
C LEU A 218 -26.66 3.31 5.19
N GLY A 219 -27.10 3.34 6.46
CA GLY A 219 -28.04 4.34 6.96
C GLY A 219 -29.42 4.25 6.30
N MET A 220 -29.83 3.04 5.90
CA MET A 220 -31.09 2.77 5.22
C MET A 220 -32.15 2.23 6.18
N GLU A 221 -33.43 2.45 5.87
CA GLU A 221 -34.51 1.82 6.61
C GLU A 221 -34.55 0.30 6.34
N ARG A 222 -34.94 -0.48 7.36
CA ARG A 222 -35.01 -1.95 7.24
C ARG A 222 -35.86 -2.44 6.05
N ARG A 223 -36.97 -1.76 5.76
CA ARG A 223 -37.84 -2.09 4.62
C ARG A 223 -37.13 -1.90 3.28
N GLN A 224 -36.27 -0.90 3.15
CA GLN A 224 -35.50 -0.67 1.93
C GLN A 224 -34.45 -1.75 1.72
N ALA A 225 -33.92 -2.35 2.79
CA ALA A 225 -32.91 -3.40 2.72
C ALA A 225 -33.42 -4.71 2.10
N GLU A 226 -34.74 -4.91 1.99
CA GLU A 226 -35.31 -6.05 1.28
C GLU A 226 -34.86 -6.08 -0.19
N MET A 227 -34.50 -4.93 -0.79
CA MET A 227 -33.98 -4.86 -2.16
C MET A 227 -32.69 -5.68 -2.36
N PHE A 228 -31.89 -5.91 -1.30
CA PHE A 228 -30.67 -6.71 -1.39
C PHE A 228 -30.96 -8.17 -1.73
N ARG A 229 -32.18 -8.66 -1.48
CA ARG A 229 -32.59 -10.01 -1.85
C ARG A 229 -32.69 -10.20 -3.36
N ASP A 230 -33.11 -9.16 -4.06
CA ASP A 230 -33.45 -9.20 -5.49
C ASP A 230 -32.31 -8.70 -6.39
N LEU A 231 -31.18 -8.26 -5.82
CA LEU A 231 -30.02 -7.84 -6.59
C LEU A 231 -29.48 -8.98 -7.46
N GLN A 232 -29.24 -8.69 -8.73
CA GLN A 232 -28.61 -9.63 -9.65
C GLN A 232 -27.13 -9.85 -9.31
N ALA A 233 -26.58 -10.99 -9.73
CA ALA A 233 -25.14 -11.23 -9.63
C ALA A 233 -24.36 -10.13 -10.36
N GLY A 234 -23.24 -9.70 -9.78
CA GLY A 234 -22.42 -8.60 -10.30
C GLY A 234 -23.03 -7.21 -10.08
N HIS A 235 -24.15 -7.09 -9.38
CA HIS A 235 -24.73 -5.80 -8.98
C HIS A 235 -24.56 -5.57 -7.48
N PHE A 236 -24.13 -4.36 -7.12
CA PHE A 236 -23.84 -3.96 -5.75
C PHE A 236 -24.42 -2.57 -5.50
N VAL A 237 -24.75 -2.27 -4.25
CA VAL A 237 -24.99 -0.89 -3.80
C VAL A 237 -23.69 -0.39 -3.16
N ALA A 238 -23.12 0.65 -3.76
CA ALA A 238 -21.91 1.31 -3.31
C ALA A 238 -22.24 2.53 -2.44
N LEU A 239 -21.53 2.68 -1.32
CA LEU A 239 -21.60 3.86 -0.46
C LEU A 239 -20.24 4.11 0.18
N GLY A 240 -19.79 5.36 0.22
CA GLY A 240 -18.58 5.75 0.94
C GLY A 240 -17.82 6.88 0.25
N PRO A 241 -16.91 7.55 0.97
CA PRO A 241 -16.18 8.71 0.46
C PRO A 241 -15.33 8.40 -0.77
N ALA A 242 -14.85 7.16 -0.93
CA ALA A 242 -14.06 6.77 -2.09
C ALA A 242 -14.89 6.52 -3.35
N VAL A 243 -16.23 6.41 -3.26
CA VAL A 243 -17.09 6.09 -4.41
C VAL A 243 -18.23 7.09 -4.56
N SER A 244 -19.13 7.13 -3.57
CA SER A 244 -20.33 7.96 -3.60
C SER A 244 -20.82 8.29 -2.20
N ARG A 245 -21.20 9.55 -1.99
CA ARG A 245 -21.79 10.03 -0.72
C ARG A 245 -23.23 9.55 -0.50
N ARG A 246 -23.88 8.99 -1.51
CA ARG A 246 -25.24 8.42 -1.44
C ARG A 246 -25.22 6.99 -1.98
N PRO A 247 -26.11 6.10 -1.50
CA PRO A 247 -26.21 4.74 -2.02
C PRO A 247 -26.36 4.76 -3.56
N LEU A 248 -25.41 4.14 -4.25
CA LEU A 248 -25.33 4.11 -5.71
C LEU A 248 -25.37 2.66 -6.18
N PRO A 249 -26.40 2.23 -6.91
CA PRO A 249 -26.39 0.92 -7.58
C PRO A 249 -25.32 0.88 -8.69
N VAL A 250 -24.45 -0.12 -8.65
CA VAL A 250 -23.33 -0.32 -9.58
C VAL A 250 -23.38 -1.73 -10.13
N LYS A 251 -23.20 -1.85 -11.44
CA LYS A 251 -22.91 -3.10 -12.14
C LYS A 251 -21.41 -3.19 -12.37
N ILE A 252 -20.79 -4.22 -11.81
CA ILE A 252 -19.33 -4.37 -11.84
C ILE A 252 -18.87 -4.67 -13.27
N GLY A 253 -17.78 -4.01 -13.67
CA GLY A 253 -17.16 -4.19 -14.99
C GLY A 253 -16.55 -5.58 -15.20
N SER A 254 -16.04 -5.83 -16.39
CA SER A 254 -15.34 -7.09 -16.71
C SER A 254 -14.01 -7.20 -15.97
N VAL A 255 -13.56 -8.44 -15.78
CA VAL A 255 -12.25 -8.79 -15.20
C VAL A 255 -11.42 -9.55 -16.24
N GLU A 256 -10.12 -9.54 -16.04
CA GLU A 256 -9.15 -10.14 -16.94
C GLU A 256 -8.64 -11.50 -16.47
N THR A 257 -8.65 -11.74 -15.16
CA THR A 257 -8.24 -13.00 -14.52
C THR A 257 -9.46 -13.81 -14.06
N GLY A 258 -9.32 -15.14 -14.03
CA GLY A 258 -10.37 -16.07 -13.62
C GLY A 258 -9.96 -16.94 -12.43
N ALA A 259 -10.94 -17.51 -11.73
CA ALA A 259 -10.70 -18.54 -10.73
C ALA A 259 -10.22 -19.84 -11.41
N ARG A 260 -9.35 -20.60 -10.74
CA ARG A 260 -8.98 -21.96 -11.19
C ARG A 260 -10.06 -22.98 -10.82
N SER A 261 -10.79 -22.73 -9.74
CA SER A 261 -11.99 -23.46 -9.33
C SER A 261 -13.17 -23.07 -10.24
N VAL A 262 -13.55 -23.95 -11.16
CA VAL A 262 -14.75 -23.76 -11.98
C VAL A 262 -15.94 -24.30 -11.20
N THR A 263 -16.99 -23.49 -11.01
CA THR A 263 -18.27 -24.01 -10.50
C THR A 263 -18.70 -25.20 -11.36
N PRO A 264 -18.93 -26.39 -10.78
CA PRO A 264 -19.27 -27.58 -11.56
C PRO A 264 -20.46 -27.28 -12.47
N LYS A 265 -20.27 -27.43 -13.78
CA LYS A 265 -21.38 -27.28 -14.73
C LYS A 265 -22.28 -28.50 -14.63
N LEU A 266 -23.60 -28.28 -14.62
CA LEU A 266 -24.57 -29.37 -14.69
C LEU A 266 -24.32 -30.14 -15.99
N MET A 267 -23.87 -31.38 -15.87
CA MET A 267 -23.83 -32.34 -16.96
C MET A 267 -25.03 -33.28 -16.81
N PRO A 268 -25.67 -33.70 -17.92
CA PRO A 268 -26.68 -34.74 -17.85
C PRO A 268 -26.13 -35.96 -17.13
N LEU A 269 -26.92 -36.56 -16.24
CA LEU A 269 -26.59 -37.86 -15.69
C LEU A 269 -26.47 -38.85 -16.86
N PRO A 270 -25.50 -39.78 -16.84
CA PRO A 270 -25.40 -40.83 -17.85
C PRO A 270 -26.75 -41.56 -18.00
N GLU A 271 -27.20 -41.78 -19.24
CA GLU A 271 -28.47 -42.45 -19.49
C GLU A 271 -28.37 -43.95 -19.12
N ALA A 272 -29.15 -44.32 -18.10
CA ALA A 272 -29.59 -45.66 -17.71
C ALA A 272 -28.55 -46.79 -17.73
N VAL A 273 -27.83 -46.93 -16.61
CA VAL A 273 -27.42 -48.24 -16.08
C VAL A 273 -28.57 -48.74 -15.20
N THR A 274 -28.96 -50.03 -15.24
CA THR A 274 -30.05 -50.53 -14.38
C THR A 274 -29.64 -50.39 -12.89
N PRO A 275 -30.57 -50.29 -11.93
CA PRO A 275 -30.21 -50.16 -10.50
C PRO A 275 -29.32 -51.31 -9.99
N GLU A 276 -29.50 -52.50 -10.54
CA GLU A 276 -28.70 -53.69 -10.24
C GLU A 276 -27.29 -53.55 -10.83
N ASP A 277 -27.18 -53.14 -12.10
CA ASP A 277 -25.89 -52.86 -12.76
C ASP A 277 -25.15 -51.68 -12.09
N MET A 278 -25.85 -50.72 -11.48
CA MET A 278 -25.25 -49.58 -10.77
C MET A 278 -24.66 -49.99 -9.41
N GLN A 279 -25.35 -50.87 -8.68
CA GLN A 279 -24.80 -51.43 -7.43
C GLN A 279 -23.60 -52.31 -7.75
N ASP A 280 -23.69 -53.15 -8.78
CA ASP A 280 -22.56 -53.97 -9.21
C ASP A 280 -21.40 -53.09 -9.70
N LEU A 281 -21.61 -52.00 -10.43
CA LEU A 281 -20.51 -51.07 -10.78
C LEU A 281 -19.87 -50.36 -9.58
N ILE A 282 -20.61 -50.14 -8.48
CA ILE A 282 -20.10 -49.47 -7.28
C ILE A 282 -19.35 -50.46 -6.36
N PHE A 283 -19.80 -51.72 -6.30
CA PHE A 283 -19.27 -52.73 -5.38
C PHE A 283 -18.40 -53.81 -6.05
N THR A 284 -18.43 -53.91 -7.38
CA THR A 284 -17.50 -54.77 -8.13
C THR A 284 -16.16 -54.08 -8.20
N ALA A 285 -15.14 -54.75 -7.65
CA ALA A 285 -13.80 -54.26 -7.77
C ALA A 285 -13.40 -54.22 -9.26
N ALA A 286 -13.08 -53.03 -9.76
CA ALA A 286 -12.55 -52.89 -11.11
C ALA A 286 -11.27 -53.76 -11.24
N PRO A 287 -10.92 -54.26 -12.44
CA PRO A 287 -9.67 -55.02 -12.65
C PRO A 287 -8.42 -54.27 -12.17
N ASP A 288 -8.51 -52.94 -12.14
CA ASP A 288 -7.53 -51.99 -11.66
C ASP A 288 -7.64 -51.66 -10.15
N GLU A 289 -8.65 -52.14 -9.41
CA GLU A 289 -8.77 -51.99 -7.96
C GLU A 289 -7.82 -52.90 -7.17
N GLU A 290 -7.56 -54.12 -7.62
CA GLU A 290 -6.55 -54.99 -6.99
C GLU A 290 -5.12 -54.44 -7.15
N THR A 291 -4.91 -53.55 -8.12
CA THR A 291 -3.65 -52.82 -8.34
C THR A 291 -3.69 -51.36 -7.89
N ARG A 292 -4.79 -50.88 -7.29
CA ARG A 292 -4.81 -49.60 -6.57
C ARG A 292 -3.98 -49.76 -5.30
N LEU A 293 -2.68 -49.56 -5.45
CA LEU A 293 -1.87 -48.93 -4.41
C LEU A 293 -2.72 -47.79 -3.82
N PRO A 294 -2.73 -47.59 -2.48
CA PRO A 294 -3.46 -46.48 -1.87
C PRO A 294 -3.18 -45.23 -2.71
N PRO A 295 -4.20 -44.41 -3.04
CA PRO A 295 -4.02 -43.27 -3.92
C PRO A 295 -2.74 -42.58 -3.46
N PRO A 296 -1.72 -42.42 -4.33
CA PRO A 296 -0.44 -41.87 -3.90
C PRO A 296 -0.82 -40.63 -3.11
N PRO A 297 -0.43 -40.54 -1.82
CA PRO A 297 -0.91 -39.48 -0.94
C PRO A 297 -0.83 -38.22 -1.77
N ARG A 298 -1.96 -37.52 -1.98
CA ARG A 298 -2.03 -36.34 -2.87
C ARG A 298 -0.75 -35.62 -2.61
N ARG A 299 0.18 -35.66 -3.57
CA ARG A 299 1.47 -35.03 -3.38
C ARG A 299 1.11 -33.56 -3.45
N THR A 300 0.75 -32.99 -2.31
CA THR A 300 0.88 -31.56 -2.09
C THR A 300 2.27 -31.27 -2.62
N PRO A 301 2.39 -30.50 -3.71
CA PRO A 301 3.70 -30.16 -4.22
C PRO A 301 4.50 -29.68 -3.02
N ALA A 302 5.66 -30.32 -2.78
CA ALA A 302 6.42 -30.04 -1.56
C ALA A 302 6.53 -28.52 -1.41
N PRO A 303 6.07 -27.95 -0.28
CA PRO A 303 5.95 -26.51 -0.15
C PRO A 303 7.29 -25.90 -0.52
N VAL A 304 7.28 -25.01 -1.51
CA VAL A 304 8.50 -24.40 -2.06
C VAL A 304 9.34 -23.91 -0.88
N PRO A 305 10.61 -24.34 -0.69
CA PRO A 305 11.38 -23.95 0.48
C PRO A 305 11.31 -22.44 0.73
N THR A 306 11.21 -22.01 1.99
CA THR A 306 11.09 -20.58 2.33
C THR A 306 12.23 -19.78 1.69
N GLU A 307 13.44 -20.32 1.61
CA GLU A 307 14.58 -19.73 0.90
C GLU A 307 14.31 -19.46 -0.59
N ASN A 308 13.58 -20.34 -1.28
CA ASN A 308 13.22 -20.15 -2.68
C ASN A 308 12.17 -19.04 -2.85
N ILE A 309 11.21 -18.94 -1.93
CA ILE A 309 10.25 -17.81 -1.91
C ILE A 309 10.98 -16.51 -1.61
N LEU A 310 11.88 -16.50 -0.62
CA LEU A 310 12.72 -15.35 -0.31
C LEU A 310 13.57 -14.95 -1.52
N SER A 311 14.11 -15.93 -2.24
CA SER A 311 14.83 -15.73 -3.49
C SER A 311 13.93 -15.21 -4.61
N GLN A 312 12.69 -15.71 -4.72
CA GLN A 312 11.69 -15.21 -5.67
C GLN A 312 11.27 -13.78 -5.33
N LEU A 313 11.08 -13.43 -4.06
CA LEU A 313 10.80 -12.06 -3.63
C LEU A 313 11.98 -11.14 -3.95
N ALA A 314 13.21 -11.59 -3.72
CA ALA A 314 14.43 -10.87 -4.09
C ALA A 314 14.65 -10.80 -5.62
N ARG A 315 14.13 -11.76 -6.38
CA ARG A 315 14.14 -11.78 -7.85
C ARG A 315 12.98 -11.00 -8.44
N ALA A 316 11.81 -10.93 -7.81
CA ALA A 316 10.69 -10.12 -8.27
C ALA A 316 11.04 -8.62 -8.23
N THR A 317 11.99 -8.22 -7.40
CA THR A 317 12.65 -6.90 -7.46
C THR A 317 13.59 -6.70 -8.65
N ARG A 318 14.08 -7.79 -9.27
CA ARG A 318 14.81 -7.75 -10.55
C ARG A 318 13.81 -8.00 -11.66
N GLU A 319 13.47 -6.94 -12.38
CA GLU A 319 12.61 -7.01 -13.56
C GLU A 319 12.94 -8.26 -14.41
N PRO A 320 11.95 -9.10 -14.80
CA PRO A 320 12.21 -10.02 -15.89
C PRO A 320 12.67 -9.16 -17.08
N PRO A 321 13.73 -9.55 -17.80
CA PRO A 321 14.13 -8.80 -18.97
C PRO A 321 12.93 -8.79 -19.92
N ARG A 322 12.27 -7.62 -20.02
CA ARG A 322 11.35 -7.35 -21.12
C ARG A 322 12.15 -7.65 -22.38
N GLU A 323 11.56 -8.42 -23.28
CA GLU A 323 12.09 -8.61 -24.63
C GLU A 323 12.47 -7.22 -25.16
N THR A 324 13.78 -7.02 -25.28
CA THR A 324 14.33 -5.74 -25.67
C THR A 324 14.03 -5.60 -27.15
N GLY A 325 13.03 -4.77 -27.46
CA GLY A 325 13.16 -3.88 -28.61
C GLY A 325 14.54 -3.20 -28.55
N PRO A 326 15.09 -2.78 -29.70
CA PRO A 326 16.52 -2.54 -29.89
C PRO A 326 17.14 -1.78 -28.71
N ALA A 327 18.21 -2.35 -28.15
CA ALA A 327 18.90 -1.90 -26.95
C ALA A 327 19.03 -0.38 -26.94
N VAL A 328 18.25 0.27 -26.07
CA VAL A 328 18.43 1.68 -25.76
C VAL A 328 19.84 1.80 -25.16
N PRO A 329 20.71 2.69 -25.66
CA PRO A 329 22.06 2.83 -25.15
C PRO A 329 22.03 3.05 -23.63
N ALA A 330 22.90 2.33 -22.91
CA ALA A 330 23.03 2.46 -21.48
C ALA A 330 23.45 3.90 -21.15
N MET A 331 22.64 4.60 -20.34
CA MET A 331 23.00 5.94 -19.85
C MET A 331 24.32 5.85 -19.09
N SER A 332 25.23 6.78 -19.35
CA SER A 332 26.45 6.90 -18.56
C SER A 332 26.12 7.18 -17.07
N PRO A 333 27.01 6.85 -16.13
CA PRO A 333 26.80 7.12 -14.71
C PRO A 333 26.53 8.61 -14.42
N GLU A 334 27.17 9.51 -15.17
CA GLU A 334 27.01 10.96 -15.07
C GLU A 334 25.63 11.41 -15.56
N GLU A 335 25.20 10.99 -16.75
CA GLU A 335 23.86 11.27 -17.29
C GLU A 335 22.74 10.75 -16.38
N ARG A 336 22.97 9.60 -15.74
CA ARG A 336 22.04 9.03 -14.76
C ARG A 336 21.94 9.89 -13.51
N GLN A 337 23.08 10.35 -12.99
CA GLN A 337 23.14 11.20 -11.81
C GLN A 337 22.40 12.52 -12.08
N GLU A 338 22.64 13.13 -13.24
CA GLU A 338 21.97 14.34 -13.68
C GLU A 338 20.46 14.14 -13.85
N ALA A 339 20.04 13.01 -14.44
CA ALA A 339 18.62 12.70 -14.60
C ALA A 339 17.89 12.53 -13.25
N ILE A 340 18.56 11.95 -12.25
CA ILE A 340 18.05 11.83 -10.88
C ILE A 340 17.93 13.22 -10.23
N ASP A 341 18.96 14.06 -10.34
CA ASP A 341 18.94 15.40 -9.77
C ASP A 341 17.85 16.27 -10.40
N ASN A 342 17.65 16.14 -11.72
CA ASN A 342 16.57 16.81 -12.42
C ASN A 342 15.18 16.29 -12.00
N ALA A 343 15.04 15.00 -11.67
CA ALA A 343 13.79 14.46 -11.15
C ALA A 343 13.49 14.98 -9.74
N LEU A 344 14.51 15.10 -8.89
CA LEU A 344 14.38 15.68 -7.55
C LEU A 344 14.01 17.17 -7.60
N LYS A 345 14.69 17.95 -8.46
CA LYS A 345 14.37 19.37 -8.69
C LYS A 345 12.91 19.56 -9.11
N GLU A 346 12.41 18.71 -10.00
CA GLU A 346 11.02 18.79 -10.47
C GLU A 346 9.99 18.42 -9.40
N ILE A 347 10.31 17.55 -8.43
CA ILE A 347 9.46 17.31 -7.27
C ILE A 347 9.38 18.57 -6.41
N LEU A 348 10.51 19.24 -6.23
CA LEU A 348 10.62 20.46 -5.42
C LEU A 348 9.99 21.70 -6.08
N THR A 349 9.70 21.67 -7.38
CA THR A 349 8.92 22.73 -8.04
C THR A 349 7.44 22.75 -7.65
N ASP A 350 6.91 21.64 -7.11
CA ASP A 350 5.54 21.58 -6.60
C ASP A 350 5.44 22.26 -5.23
N PRO A 351 4.70 23.39 -5.09
CA PRO A 351 4.60 24.14 -3.84
C PRO A 351 4.03 23.32 -2.67
N GLU A 352 3.27 22.25 -2.95
CA GLU A 352 2.70 21.38 -1.95
C GLU A 352 3.61 20.18 -1.59
N ALA A 353 4.74 19.99 -2.30
CA ALA A 353 5.66 18.88 -2.04
C ALA A 353 6.17 18.89 -0.58
N GLY A 354 6.48 20.08 -0.04
CA GLY A 354 6.93 20.23 1.34
C GLY A 354 5.96 19.70 2.38
N PHE A 355 4.66 19.61 2.08
CA PHE A 355 3.64 19.11 3.03
C PHE A 355 3.31 17.62 2.87
N ARG A 356 3.85 16.96 1.85
CA ARG A 356 3.65 15.53 1.61
C ARG A 356 4.65 14.71 2.42
N THR A 357 4.26 13.50 2.79
CA THR A 357 5.18 12.61 3.51
C THR A 357 6.31 12.16 2.58
N ALA A 358 7.49 11.87 3.14
CA ALA A 358 8.63 11.36 2.37
C ALA A 358 8.28 10.09 1.57
N ALA A 359 7.35 9.25 2.07
CA ALA A 359 6.90 8.07 1.37
C ALA A 359 6.10 8.40 0.09
N VAL A 360 5.26 9.44 0.12
CA VAL A 360 4.49 9.91 -1.05
C VAL A 360 5.43 10.55 -2.07
N LEU A 361 6.35 11.41 -1.63
CA LEU A 361 7.34 12.04 -2.51
C LEU A 361 8.26 11.01 -3.17
N TYR A 362 8.60 9.94 -2.45
CA TYR A 362 9.38 8.84 -3.01
C TYR A 362 8.61 8.05 -4.07
N GLN A 363 7.28 7.91 -3.98
CA GLN A 363 6.48 7.32 -5.07
C GLN A 363 6.46 8.22 -6.31
N ASP A 364 6.27 9.52 -6.13
CA ASP A 364 6.34 10.50 -7.24
C ASP A 364 7.71 10.44 -7.93
N PHE A 365 8.80 10.37 -7.15
CA PHE A 365 10.16 10.17 -7.66
C PHE A 365 10.29 8.91 -8.52
N LEU A 366 9.83 7.76 -8.03
CA LEU A 366 9.90 6.51 -8.80
C LEU A 366 9.11 6.57 -10.11
N VAL A 367 7.95 7.24 -10.11
CA VAL A 367 7.15 7.47 -11.32
C VAL A 367 7.93 8.33 -12.31
N ARG A 368 8.56 9.42 -11.86
CA ARG A 368 9.39 10.30 -12.72
C ARG A 368 10.60 9.58 -13.29
N CYS A 369 11.28 8.76 -12.50
CA CYS A 369 12.37 7.90 -12.98
C CYS A 369 11.88 6.98 -14.10
N ARG A 370 10.67 6.40 -13.97
CA ARG A 370 10.07 5.52 -14.98
C ARG A 370 9.70 6.28 -16.27
N ILE A 371 9.09 7.46 -16.15
CA ILE A 371 8.73 8.31 -17.29
C ILE A 371 10.00 8.70 -18.09
N ARG A 372 11.06 9.06 -17.38
CA ARG A 372 12.35 9.45 -17.96
C ARG A 372 13.25 8.29 -18.38
N ARG A 373 12.78 7.04 -18.19
CA ARG A 373 13.54 5.82 -18.48
C ARG A 373 14.95 5.82 -17.86
N ILE A 374 15.09 6.37 -16.65
CA ILE A 374 16.36 6.38 -15.91
C ILE A 374 16.74 4.92 -15.64
N THR A 375 17.82 4.45 -16.26
CA THR A 375 18.25 3.04 -16.17
C THR A 375 18.99 2.75 -14.87
N GLY A 376 18.74 1.58 -14.26
CA GLY A 376 19.45 1.07 -13.07
C GLY A 376 18.61 1.04 -11.79
N GLU A 377 19.21 0.59 -10.68
CA GLU A 377 18.52 0.43 -9.39
C GLU A 377 18.05 1.79 -8.81
N PRO A 378 16.78 1.95 -8.44
CA PRO A 378 16.30 3.20 -7.84
C PRO A 378 16.98 3.48 -6.50
N LEU A 379 17.11 4.77 -6.15
CA LEU A 379 17.66 5.16 -4.84
C LEU A 379 16.85 4.54 -3.70
N SER A 380 17.51 3.97 -2.69
CA SER A 380 16.82 3.59 -1.46
C SER A 380 16.10 4.78 -0.82
N LEU A 381 15.05 4.57 -0.03
CA LEU A 381 14.32 5.67 0.61
C LEU A 381 15.24 6.58 1.44
N ARG A 382 16.21 6.00 2.14
CA ARG A 382 17.20 6.74 2.91
C ARG A 382 18.09 7.59 2.01
N ALA A 383 18.58 7.02 0.89
CA ALA A 383 19.36 7.77 -0.09
C ALA A 383 18.54 8.87 -0.76
N PHE A 384 17.27 8.60 -1.09
CA PHE A 384 16.31 9.57 -1.61
C PHE A 384 16.08 10.72 -0.63
N ARG A 385 15.77 10.45 0.65
CA ARG A 385 15.56 11.49 1.67
C ARG A 385 16.78 12.40 1.80
N ARG A 386 17.98 11.80 1.89
CA ARG A 386 19.24 12.56 1.96
C ARG A 386 19.42 13.45 0.73
N ARG A 387 19.21 12.90 -0.47
CA ARG A 387 19.39 13.63 -1.73
C ARG A 387 18.32 14.69 -1.96
N LEU A 388 17.08 14.44 -1.53
CA LEU A 388 16.00 15.41 -1.52
C LEU A 388 16.29 16.56 -0.55
N ALA A 389 16.86 16.29 0.63
CA ALA A 389 17.26 17.32 1.59
C ALA A 389 18.39 18.21 1.05
N ILE A 390 19.37 17.62 0.37
CA ILE A 390 20.45 18.33 -0.34
C ILE A 390 19.87 19.23 -1.44
N ALA A 391 19.00 18.66 -2.30
CA ALA A 391 18.35 19.40 -3.38
C ALA A 391 17.43 20.53 -2.85
N HIS A 392 16.73 20.30 -1.74
CA HIS A 392 15.88 21.30 -1.07
C HIS A 392 16.70 22.46 -0.48
N ALA A 393 17.93 22.20 -0.04
CA ALA A 393 18.87 23.22 0.39
C ALA A 393 19.56 23.94 -0.80
N GLY A 394 19.27 23.56 -2.04
CA GLY A 394 19.87 24.15 -3.24
C GLY A 394 21.35 23.85 -3.40
N ILE A 395 21.87 22.81 -2.74
CA ILE A 395 23.26 22.37 -2.85
C ILE A 395 23.37 21.52 -4.11
N ASP A 396 24.17 21.96 -5.07
CA ASP A 396 24.32 21.24 -6.34
C ASP A 396 25.33 20.09 -6.22
N SER A 397 25.16 19.04 -7.03
CA SER A 397 26.06 17.87 -7.05
C SER A 397 27.50 18.28 -7.39
N GLY A 398 27.68 19.26 -8.28
CA GLY A 398 28.99 19.83 -8.59
C GLY A 398 29.62 20.68 -7.47
N GLU A 399 28.86 21.16 -6.48
CA GLU A 399 29.43 21.79 -5.28
C GLU A 399 29.95 20.75 -4.28
N LEU A 400 29.37 19.54 -4.28
CA LEU A 400 29.72 18.44 -3.38
C LEU A 400 30.95 17.65 -3.81
N GLU A 401 31.20 17.55 -5.11
CA GLU A 401 32.27 16.72 -5.69
C GLU A 401 33.63 17.42 -5.78
N LYS A 402 33.73 18.70 -5.35
CA LYS A 402 35.02 19.41 -5.28
C LYS A 402 35.88 18.85 -4.14
N GLU A 403 37.17 18.61 -4.40
CA GLU A 403 38.12 18.07 -3.40
C GLU A 403 38.17 18.88 -2.09
N ASP A 404 37.97 20.21 -2.16
CA ASP A 404 37.91 21.12 -1.01
C ASP A 404 36.47 21.59 -0.69
N SER A 405 35.45 20.78 -0.97
CA SER A 405 34.06 21.18 -0.72
C SER A 405 33.78 21.31 0.78
N PRO A 406 33.39 22.51 1.27
CA PRO A 406 33.05 22.68 2.68
C PRO A 406 31.72 22.01 3.05
N TRP A 407 30.98 21.50 2.06
CA TRP A 407 29.70 20.80 2.25
C TRP A 407 29.85 19.37 2.75
N GLY A 408 31.04 18.75 2.61
CA GLY A 408 31.28 17.39 3.12
C GLY A 408 31.15 17.29 4.64
N GLU A 409 31.70 18.28 5.36
CA GLU A 409 31.59 18.38 6.82
C GLU A 409 30.15 18.67 7.25
N VAL A 410 29.46 19.59 6.58
CA VAL A 410 28.04 19.92 6.82
C VAL A 410 27.15 18.68 6.67
N ILE A 411 27.36 17.86 5.64
CA ILE A 411 26.58 16.64 5.43
C ILE A 411 26.87 15.61 6.53
N THR A 412 28.09 15.57 7.04
CA THR A 412 28.47 14.69 8.14
C THR A 412 27.77 15.13 9.44
N MET A 413 27.74 16.44 9.72
CA MET A 413 26.99 17.01 10.84
C MET A 413 25.48 16.75 10.70
N ALA A 414 24.92 16.94 9.50
CA ALA A 414 23.51 16.65 9.24
C ALA A 414 23.18 15.17 9.52
N GLY A 415 24.09 14.25 9.19
CA GLY A 415 23.92 12.82 9.43
C GLY A 415 23.83 12.41 10.91
N GLN A 416 24.25 13.27 11.84
CA GLN A 416 24.14 13.06 13.28
C GLN A 416 22.78 13.49 13.84
N LEU A 417 22.02 14.29 13.10
CA LEU A 417 20.67 14.71 13.47
C LEU A 417 19.62 13.68 13.02
N PRO A 418 18.45 13.63 13.71
CA PRO A 418 17.31 12.86 13.25
C PRO A 418 16.95 13.18 11.79
N GLU A 419 16.58 12.16 11.01
CA GLU A 419 16.39 12.28 9.55
C GLU A 419 15.39 13.38 9.15
N ASP A 420 14.35 13.62 9.95
CA ASP A 420 13.33 14.64 9.71
C ASP A 420 13.84 16.07 9.97
N MET A 421 14.99 16.23 10.62
CA MET A 421 15.62 17.51 10.93
C MET A 421 16.75 17.88 9.96
N GLN A 422 17.21 16.93 9.14
CA GLN A 422 18.35 17.13 8.24
C GLN A 422 18.06 18.19 7.17
N SER A 423 16.84 18.23 6.61
CA SER A 423 16.44 19.25 5.63
C SER A 423 16.51 20.66 6.20
N VAL A 424 16.05 20.83 7.45
CA VAL A 424 16.07 22.12 8.14
C VAL A 424 17.50 22.56 8.40
N PHE A 425 18.35 21.65 8.89
CA PHE A 425 19.76 21.95 9.14
C PHE A 425 20.50 22.38 7.86
N LEU A 426 20.30 21.67 6.75
CA LEU A 426 20.94 22.01 5.47
C LEU A 426 20.49 23.36 4.91
N VAL A 427 19.21 23.73 5.09
CA VAL A 427 18.70 25.06 4.72
C VAL A 427 19.35 26.16 5.56
N LEU A 428 19.55 25.93 6.87
CA LEU A 428 20.25 26.86 7.75
C LEU A 428 21.73 26.99 7.38
N ALA A 429 22.38 25.86 7.07
CA ALA A 429 23.76 25.83 6.60
C ALA A 429 23.96 26.59 5.29
N ARG A 430 23.02 26.46 4.34
CA ARG A 430 23.03 27.27 3.12
C ARG A 430 22.89 28.75 3.38
N ALA A 431 21.96 29.15 4.26
CA ALA A 431 21.82 30.55 4.61
C ALA A 431 23.09 31.11 5.27
N ALA A 432 23.76 30.32 6.12
CA ALA A 432 24.98 30.71 6.82
C ALA A 432 26.20 30.78 5.86
N HIS A 433 26.37 29.80 4.99
CA HIS A 433 27.40 29.79 3.95
C HIS A 433 27.27 30.99 3.00
N ASP A 434 26.05 31.28 2.55
CA ASP A 434 25.78 32.35 1.59
C ASP A 434 25.69 33.75 2.26
N GLY A 435 25.86 33.85 3.59
CA GLY A 435 25.71 35.09 4.35
C GLY A 435 24.29 35.71 4.25
N LYS A 436 23.28 34.89 3.96
CA LYS A 436 21.88 35.34 3.81
C LYS A 436 21.22 35.55 5.18
N PRO A 437 20.16 36.38 5.26
CA PRO A 437 19.38 36.53 6.48
C PRO A 437 18.89 35.17 7.00
N CYS A 438 18.94 34.98 8.32
CA CYS A 438 18.41 33.78 8.96
C CYS A 438 16.94 33.56 8.52
N PRO A 439 16.57 32.34 8.06
CA PRO A 439 15.19 32.02 7.71
C PRO A 439 14.22 32.32 8.87
N SER A 440 13.00 32.77 8.58
CA SER A 440 11.96 33.02 9.59
C SER A 440 11.41 31.72 10.17
N ASP A 441 10.64 31.78 11.27
CA ASP A 441 9.96 30.61 11.85
C ASP A 441 9.02 29.94 10.82
N ALA A 442 8.42 30.72 9.93
CA ALA A 442 7.61 30.20 8.83
C ALA A 442 8.48 29.47 7.78
N GLY A 443 9.63 30.02 7.42
CA GLY A 443 10.59 29.37 6.50
C GLY A 443 11.15 28.07 7.07
N VAL A 444 11.52 28.06 8.35
CA VAL A 444 11.99 26.86 9.06
C VAL A 444 10.88 25.82 9.16
N ALA A 445 9.65 26.23 9.47
CA ALA A 445 8.51 25.32 9.50
C ALA A 445 8.26 24.68 8.12
N HIS A 446 8.36 25.47 7.04
CA HIS A 446 8.16 24.99 5.67
C HIS A 446 9.24 23.97 5.26
N ALA A 447 10.51 24.21 5.57
CA ALA A 447 11.60 23.25 5.33
C ALA A 447 11.45 21.93 6.10
N TYR A 448 10.69 21.94 7.20
CA TYR A 448 10.30 20.75 7.96
C TYR A 448 8.99 20.10 7.47
N GLY A 449 8.26 20.74 6.56
CA GLY A 449 6.93 20.31 6.10
C GLY A 449 5.79 20.59 7.08
N SER A 450 5.91 21.66 7.85
CA SER A 450 4.95 22.12 8.85
C SER A 450 4.52 23.56 8.58
N ARG A 451 3.28 23.91 8.95
CA ARG A 451 2.80 25.31 8.95
C ARG A 451 2.91 25.97 10.34
N SER A 452 3.42 25.25 11.35
CA SER A 452 3.48 25.71 12.75
C SER A 452 4.82 26.37 13.11
N ALA A 453 4.80 27.68 13.37
CA ALA A 453 5.94 28.44 13.90
C ALA A 453 6.42 27.90 15.27
N GLY A 454 5.49 27.46 16.12
CA GLY A 454 5.84 26.84 17.41
C GLY A 454 6.58 25.51 17.27
N ARG A 455 6.40 24.79 16.14
CA ARG A 455 7.21 23.61 15.83
C ARG A 455 8.61 24.02 15.34
N ALA A 456 8.72 25.04 14.50
CA ALA A 456 10.01 25.57 14.07
C ALA A 456 10.91 25.97 15.25
N ARG A 457 10.38 26.71 16.24
CA ARG A 457 11.14 27.09 17.44
C ARG A 457 11.63 25.89 18.25
N ARG A 458 10.81 24.84 18.37
CA ARG A 458 11.22 23.61 19.06
C ARG A 458 12.34 22.86 18.32
N LEU A 459 12.29 22.85 16.99
CA LEU A 459 13.34 22.24 16.17
C LEU A 459 14.67 22.97 16.34
N LEU A 460 14.65 24.30 16.29
CA LEU A 460 15.85 25.12 16.51
C LEU A 460 16.42 24.93 17.90
N ALA A 461 15.58 24.95 18.95
CA ALA A 461 16.01 24.69 20.32
C ALA A 461 16.64 23.30 20.47
N TYR A 462 16.03 22.26 19.87
CA TYR A 462 16.59 20.92 19.90
C TYR A 462 17.95 20.84 19.17
N MET A 463 18.08 21.45 18.00
CA MET A 463 19.37 21.50 17.27
C MET A 463 20.45 22.23 18.08
N GLU A 464 20.08 23.26 18.82
CA GLU A 464 20.98 24.00 19.72
C GLU A 464 21.40 23.15 20.94
N GLU A 465 20.46 22.41 21.56
CA GLU A 465 20.76 21.45 22.63
C GLU A 465 21.70 20.33 22.18
N GLN A 466 21.59 19.88 20.93
CA GLN A 466 22.51 18.90 20.34
C GLN A 466 23.85 19.50 19.89
N GLY A 467 24.04 20.82 20.04
CA GLY A 467 25.25 21.53 19.63
C GLY A 467 25.43 21.62 18.11
N ALA A 468 24.39 21.34 17.32
CA ALA A 468 24.44 21.41 15.86
C ALA A 468 24.37 22.86 15.35
N ILE A 469 23.73 23.76 16.11
CA ILE A 469 23.66 25.19 15.82
C ILE A 469 23.84 26.00 17.10
N VAL A 470 24.15 27.29 16.96
CA VAL A 470 24.09 28.29 18.03
C VAL A 470 23.17 29.42 17.57
N SER A 471 22.09 29.65 18.31
CA SER A 471 21.10 30.68 17.99
C SER A 471 21.32 31.92 18.85
N ARG A 472 21.59 33.05 18.20
CA ARG A 472 21.79 34.35 18.85
C ARG A 472 20.74 35.34 18.36
N THR A 473 20.45 36.35 19.18
CA THR A 473 19.58 37.46 18.80
C THR A 473 20.37 38.76 18.87
N ASP A 474 20.31 39.56 17.82
CA ASP A 474 20.96 40.87 17.81
C ASP A 474 20.20 41.90 18.67
N GLY A 475 20.77 43.09 18.87
CA GLY A 475 20.14 44.17 19.63
C GLY A 475 18.84 44.72 19.03
N ARG A 476 18.42 44.24 17.85
CA ARG A 476 17.18 44.61 17.15
C ARG A 476 16.18 43.45 17.13
N GLY A 477 16.43 42.35 17.85
CA GLY A 477 15.53 41.20 17.92
C GLY A 477 15.63 40.26 16.71
N LYS A 478 16.63 40.41 15.83
CA LYS A 478 16.83 39.54 14.67
C LYS A 478 17.67 38.32 15.05
N ARG A 479 17.29 37.15 14.55
CA ARG A 479 17.99 35.89 14.78
C ARG A 479 19.22 35.75 13.88
N ILE A 480 20.29 35.26 14.47
CA ILE A 480 21.55 34.86 13.82
C ILE A 480 21.79 33.40 14.22
N ILE A 481 21.97 32.53 13.25
CA ILE A 481 22.36 31.13 13.49
C ILE A 481 23.82 30.95 13.04
N ALA A 482 24.65 30.43 13.93
CA ALA A 482 26.01 29.99 13.63
C ALA A 482 26.09 28.46 13.67
N ILE A 483 26.97 27.87 12.86
CA ILE A 483 27.17 26.42 12.81
C ILE A 483 28.51 26.09 13.47
N PRO A 484 28.54 25.47 14.66
CA PRO A 484 29.78 25.11 15.34
C PRO A 484 30.71 24.26 14.48
N GLY A 485 32.03 24.50 14.57
CA GLY A 485 33.04 23.84 13.74
C GLY A 485 33.23 24.48 12.36
N LEU A 486 32.21 25.17 11.84
CA LEU A 486 32.28 25.95 10.61
C LEU A 486 32.31 27.44 10.96
N ALA A 487 33.17 28.23 10.31
CA ALA A 487 33.18 29.69 10.48
C ALA A 487 31.99 30.36 9.76
N TRP A 488 30.80 29.76 9.83
CA TRP A 488 29.60 30.12 9.09
C TRP A 488 28.53 30.67 10.02
N GLU A 489 28.02 31.85 9.69
CA GLU A 489 26.89 32.45 10.38
C GLU A 489 25.95 33.15 9.39
N THR A 490 24.64 33.04 9.63
CA THR A 490 23.63 33.76 8.84
C THR A 490 23.69 35.25 9.14
N ALA A 491 23.33 36.11 8.18
CA ALA A 491 23.03 37.50 8.51
C ALA A 491 21.79 37.61 9.43
N PRO A 492 21.61 38.71 10.19
CA PRO A 492 20.47 38.87 11.07
C PRO A 492 19.13 38.84 10.31
N GLY A 493 18.27 37.86 10.62
CA GLY A 493 16.94 37.67 10.00
C GLY A 493 15.79 37.84 11.00
N ASP A 494 14.64 38.35 10.53
CA ASP A 494 13.44 38.48 11.38
C ASP A 494 12.72 37.13 11.54
N PRO A 495 12.63 36.57 12.77
CA PRO A 495 11.94 35.30 13.02
C PRO A 495 10.46 35.33 12.65
N ASN A 496 9.82 36.50 12.64
CA ASN A 496 8.39 36.65 12.39
C ASN A 496 8.05 37.04 10.95
N ALA A 497 9.05 37.15 10.06
CA ALA A 497 8.81 37.48 8.67
C ALA A 497 7.93 36.43 7.96
N PRO A 498 7.02 36.85 7.06
CA PRO A 498 6.22 35.93 6.26
C PRO A 498 7.14 34.98 5.45
N PRO A 499 6.65 33.78 5.08
CA PRO A 499 7.44 32.87 4.25
C PRO A 499 7.80 33.58 2.93
N ALA A 500 9.06 33.46 2.49
CA ALA A 500 9.47 33.98 1.20
C ALA A 500 8.59 33.36 0.11
N SER A 501 7.89 34.19 -0.68
CA SER A 501 7.18 33.71 -1.86
C SER A 501 8.20 33.17 -2.85
N ASN A 502 8.10 31.90 -3.24
CA ASN A 502 8.82 31.34 -4.39
C ASN A 502 8.38 32.10 -5.65
N SER A 503 9.04 33.22 -5.95
CA SER A 503 9.06 33.77 -7.30
C SER A 503 10.18 33.05 -8.06
N PRO A 504 9.94 32.57 -9.29
CA PRO A 504 10.99 31.97 -10.09
C PRO A 504 12.11 33.00 -10.32
N ILE A 505 13.34 32.48 -10.35
CA ILE A 505 14.55 33.21 -10.75
C ILE A 505 14.25 33.94 -12.07
N PRO A 506 14.54 35.25 -12.20
CA PRO A 506 14.38 35.94 -13.48
C PRO A 506 15.28 35.25 -14.50
N GLN A 507 14.70 34.72 -15.57
CA GLN A 507 15.47 34.36 -16.76
C GLN A 507 16.14 35.65 -17.26
N GLY A 508 17.46 35.60 -17.41
CA GLY A 508 18.26 36.75 -17.82
C GLY A 508 17.71 37.35 -19.11
N GLU A 509 17.67 38.68 -19.13
CA GLU A 509 17.46 39.47 -20.33
C GLU A 509 18.46 39.01 -21.40
N ALA A 510 17.93 38.50 -22.52
CA ALA A 510 18.67 38.41 -23.75
C ALA A 510 18.91 39.84 -24.23
N ALA A 511 20.17 40.28 -24.17
CA ALA A 511 20.60 41.50 -24.84
C ALA A 511 20.63 41.23 -26.36
N GLU A 512 19.86 42.03 -27.09
CA GLU A 512 20.13 42.37 -28.50
C GLU A 512 21.42 43.19 -28.62
#